data_AF-A0A5N4C3Z0-F1
#
_entry.id   AF-A0A5N4C3Z0-F1
#
_cell.length_a   1.000
_cell.length_b   1.000
_cell.length_c   1.000
_cell.angle_alpha   90.00
_cell.angle_beta   90.00
_cell.angle_gamma   90.00
#
_symmetry.space_group_name_H-M   'P 1'
#
loop_
_entity.id
_entity.type
_entity.pdbx_description
1 polymer ?
#
loop_
_entity_poly.entity_id
_entity_poly.type
_entity_poly.pdbx_seq_one_letter_code
_entity_poly.pdbx_strand_id
1 'polypeptide(L)'
;MTKIKAPDFPCEKGELLEHLEDLKVVLSQLDVIKLTGGPASNLSKIRVVHKSIAPVLTVISQTHKENLRKFYKGKKFKALDL
;
A
#
# COMPACT_ATOMS: atom_id res chain seq x y z
N MET A 1 7.34 -14.07 -5.83
CA MET A 1 6.47 -12.88 -5.91
C MET A 1 7.18 -11.85 -6.75
N THR A 2 6.61 -11.52 -7.89
CA THR A 2 7.10 -10.44 -8.75
C THR A 2 6.78 -9.10 -8.09
N LYS A 3 7.61 -8.09 -8.33
CA LYS A 3 7.39 -6.73 -7.85
C LYS A 3 6.16 -6.16 -8.57
N ILE A 4 5.07 -5.95 -7.85
CA ILE A 4 3.84 -5.34 -8.38
C ILE A 4 4.11 -3.86 -8.64
N LYS A 5 3.70 -3.33 -9.80
CA LYS A 5 3.89 -1.93 -10.17
C LYS A 5 2.57 -1.17 -10.03
N ALA A 6 2.68 0.14 -9.84
CA ALA A 6 1.54 1.05 -9.74
C ALA A 6 0.45 0.90 -10.84
N PRO A 7 0.78 0.72 -12.14
CA PRO A 7 -0.24 0.50 -13.18
C PRO A 7 -1.02 -0.81 -13.05
N ASP A 8 -0.52 -1.77 -12.26
CA ASP A 8 -1.17 -3.07 -12.09
C ASP A 8 -2.29 -3.03 -11.03
N PHE A 9 -2.44 -1.91 -10.31
CA PHE A 9 -3.48 -1.79 -9.29
C PHE A 9 -4.84 -1.42 -9.89
N PRO A 10 -5.92 -2.03 -9.40
CA PRO A 10 -7.27 -1.69 -9.83
C PRO A 10 -7.59 -0.23 -9.50
N CYS A 11 -8.44 0.38 -10.34
CA CYS A 11 -8.84 1.78 -10.18
C CYS A 11 -9.82 1.99 -9.01
N GLU A 12 -10.41 0.92 -8.48
CA GLU A 12 -11.40 0.98 -7.41
C GLU A 12 -10.78 0.94 -6.01
N LYS A 13 -11.25 1.83 -5.13
CA LYS A 13 -10.75 1.93 -3.75
C LYS A 13 -11.04 0.68 -2.91
N GLY A 14 -12.15 -0.02 -3.19
CA GLY A 14 -12.54 -1.23 -2.45
C GLY A 14 -11.52 -2.36 -2.65
N GLU A 15 -11.22 -2.67 -3.91
CA GLU A 15 -10.26 -3.71 -4.30
C GLU A 15 -8.84 -3.40 -3.82
N LEU A 16 -8.43 -2.13 -3.85
CA LEU A 16 -7.15 -1.67 -3.30
C LEU A 16 -7.00 -1.93 -1.80
N LEU A 17 -8.08 -1.81 -1.03
CA LEU A 17 -8.07 -2.04 0.42
C LEU A 17 -8.01 -3.54 0.73
N GLU A 18 -8.76 -4.36 -0.01
CA GLU A 18 -8.69 -5.82 0.12
C GLU A 18 -7.28 -6.33 -0.18
N HIS A 19 -6.69 -5.88 -1.29
CA HIS A 19 -5.32 -6.25 -1.68
C HIS A 19 -4.27 -5.82 -0.64
N LEU A 20 -4.51 -4.71 0.05
CA LEU A 20 -3.64 -4.21 1.12
C LEU A 20 -3.71 -5.09 2.37
N GLU A 21 -4.89 -5.56 2.74
CA GLU A 21 -5.06 -6.46 3.89
C GLU A 21 -4.43 -7.83 3.62
N ASP A 22 -4.59 -8.38 2.41
CA ASP A 22 -3.93 -9.63 2.02
C ASP A 22 -2.40 -9.53 2.12
N LEU A 23 -1.82 -8.44 1.60
CA LEU A 23 -0.37 -8.21 1.66
C LEU A 23 0.14 -8.05 3.11
N LYS A 24 -0.65 -7.44 4.00
CA LYS A 24 -0.32 -7.34 5.43
C LYS A 24 -0.36 -8.70 6.13
N VAL A 25 -1.36 -9.53 5.85
CA VAL A 25 -1.45 -10.87 6.43
C VAL A 25 -0.24 -11.71 6.04
N VAL A 26 0.14 -11.67 4.77
CA VAL A 26 1.36 -12.35 4.27
C VAL A 26 2.61 -11.82 4.96
N LEU A 27 2.72 -10.50 5.17
CA LEU A 27 3.86 -9.91 5.85
C LEU A 27 3.99 -10.40 7.30
N SER A 28 2.88 -10.36 8.05
CA SER A 28 2.84 -10.84 9.44
C SER A 28 3.27 -12.30 9.56
N GLN A 29 2.85 -13.16 8.62
CA GLN A 29 3.28 -14.56 8.58
C GLN A 29 4.79 -14.68 8.33
N LEU A 30 5.36 -13.88 7.42
CA LEU A 30 6.79 -13.90 7.13
C LEU A 30 7.64 -13.38 8.30
N ASP A 31 7.14 -12.41 9.07
CA ASP A 31 7.82 -11.90 10.26
C ASP A 31 7.86 -12.93 11.40
N VAL A 32 6.80 -13.74 11.58
CA VAL A 32 6.84 -14.89 12.51
C VAL A 32 7.90 -15.91 12.06
N ILE A 33 7.93 -16.25 10.76
CA ILE A 33 8.92 -17.19 10.20
C ILE A 33 10.35 -16.67 10.41
N LYS A 34 10.56 -15.36 10.28
CA LYS A 34 11.85 -14.73 10.56
C LYS A 34 12.26 -14.91 12.03
N LEU A 35 11.33 -14.75 12.98
CA LEU A 35 11.59 -14.95 14.40
C LEU A 35 11.94 -16.41 14.74
N THR A 36 11.29 -17.37 14.08
CA THR A 36 11.53 -18.81 14.28
C THR A 36 12.78 -19.33 13.55
N GLY A 37 13.51 -18.46 12.83
CA GLY A 37 14.73 -18.86 12.12
C GLY A 37 14.47 -19.65 10.83
N GLY A 38 13.42 -19.29 10.09
CA GLY A 38 13.05 -19.96 8.84
C GLY A 38 14.04 -19.77 7.67
N PRO A 39 13.77 -20.42 6.52
CA PRO A 39 14.70 -20.48 5.39
C PRO A 39 14.95 -19.12 4.75
N ALA A 40 16.17 -18.91 4.23
CA ALA A 40 16.60 -17.66 3.60
C ALA A 40 15.73 -17.19 2.41
N SER A 41 15.09 -18.14 1.72
CA SER A 41 14.15 -17.86 0.62
C SER A 41 12.86 -17.17 1.07
N ASN A 42 12.46 -17.31 2.33
CA ASN A 42 11.32 -16.58 2.90
C ASN A 42 11.73 -15.20 3.40
N LEU A 43 12.96 -15.04 3.89
CA LEU A 43 13.50 -13.75 4.33
C LEU A 43 13.65 -12.75 3.18
N SER A 44 14.04 -13.22 1.99
CA SER A 44 14.15 -12.36 0.80
C SER A 44 12.79 -11.84 0.31
N LYS A 45 11.70 -12.57 0.59
CA LYS A 45 10.33 -12.16 0.23
C LYS A 45 9.83 -10.98 1.06
N ILE A 46 10.27 -10.83 2.33
CA ILE A 46 9.85 -9.73 3.22
C ILE A 46 10.07 -8.37 2.55
N ARG A 47 11.27 -8.17 1.97
CA ARG A 47 11.61 -6.92 1.27
C ARG A 47 10.70 -6.67 0.05
N VAL A 48 10.34 -7.73 -0.67
CA VAL A 48 9.48 -7.64 -1.85
C VAL A 48 8.06 -7.25 -1.45
N VAL A 49 7.53 -7.85 -0.39
CA VAL A 49 6.19 -7.55 0.15
C VAL A 49 6.12 -6.11 0.64
N HIS A 50 7.10 -5.64 1.44
CA HIS A 50 7.19 -4.22 1.85
C HIS A 50 7.17 -3.25 0.66
N LYS A 51 7.95 -3.57 -0.37
CA LYS A 51 8.01 -2.74 -1.59
C LYS A 51 6.72 -2.79 -2.42
N SER A 52 5.88 -3.80 -2.22
CA SER A 52 4.60 -3.95 -2.91
C SER A 52 3.47 -3.23 -2.16
N ILE A 53 3.55 -3.11 -0.83
CA ILE A 53 2.59 -2.35 0.00
C ILE A 53 2.74 -0.83 -0.22
N ALA A 54 3.97 -0.32 -0.32
CA ALA A 54 4.24 1.11 -0.47
C ALA A 54 3.47 1.80 -1.64
N PRO A 55 3.46 1.26 -2.88
CA PRO A 55 2.72 1.89 -3.97
C PRO A 55 1.19 1.83 -3.78
N VAL A 56 0.63 0.79 -3.14
CA VAL A 56 -0.81 0.71 -2.82
C VAL A 56 -1.23 1.88 -1.93
N LEU A 57 -0.50 2.08 -0.81
CA LEU A 57 -0.73 3.21 0.10
C LEU A 57 -0.56 4.56 -0.61
N THR A 58 0.39 4.65 -1.53
CA THR A 58 0.64 5.86 -2.31
C THR A 58 -0.55 6.21 -3.20
N VAL A 59 -1.11 5.24 -3.92
CA VAL A 59 -2.29 5.43 -4.79
C VAL A 59 -3.51 5.83 -3.95
N ILE A 60 -3.73 5.19 -2.80
CA ILE A 60 -4.82 5.55 -1.88
C ILE A 60 -4.67 7.00 -1.39
N SER A 61 -3.45 7.39 -0.98
CA SER A 61 -3.17 8.75 -0.51
C SER A 61 -3.34 9.79 -1.63
N GLN A 62 -2.86 9.49 -2.85
CA GLN A 62 -3.00 10.37 -4.01
C GLN A 62 -4.48 10.60 -4.36
N THR A 63 -5.26 9.53 -4.48
CA THR A 63 -6.70 9.64 -4.79
C THR A 63 -7.45 10.39 -3.67
N HIS A 64 -7.10 10.19 -2.41
CA HIS A 64 -7.69 10.93 -1.30
C HIS A 64 -7.37 12.43 -1.39
N LYS A 65 -6.10 12.80 -1.56
CA LYS A 65 -5.68 14.21 -1.71
C LYS A 65 -6.31 14.87 -2.93
N GLU A 66 -6.41 14.16 -4.05
CA GLU A 66 -7.05 14.71 -5.25
C GLU A 66 -8.54 15.00 -5.04
N ASN A 67 -9.26 14.10 -4.35
CA ASN A 67 -10.67 14.32 -3.99
C ASN A 67 -10.83 15.51 -3.04
N LEU A 68 -9.94 15.65 -2.06
CA LEU A 68 -9.93 16.81 -1.18
C LEU A 68 -9.63 18.11 -1.94
N ARG A 69 -8.67 18.10 -2.89
CA ARG A 69 -8.37 19.27 -3.73
C ARG A 69 -9.55 19.70 -4.58
N LYS A 70 -10.32 18.75 -5.11
CA LYS A 70 -11.59 19.02 -5.81
C LYS A 70 -12.61 19.65 -4.85
N PHE A 71 -12.74 19.12 -3.64
CA PHE A 71 -13.69 19.62 -2.63
C PHE A 71 -13.36 21.02 -2.09
N TYR A 72 -12.07 21.35 -1.94
CA TYR A 72 -11.60 22.65 -1.45
C TYR A 72 -11.33 23.67 -2.58
N LYS A 73 -11.61 23.32 -3.84
CA LYS A 73 -11.46 24.25 -4.97
C LYS A 73 -12.39 25.45 -4.77
N GLY A 74 -11.80 26.66 -4.78
CA GLY A 74 -12.55 27.92 -4.58
C GLY A 74 -12.86 28.29 -3.11
N LYS A 75 -12.51 27.46 -2.13
CA LYS A 75 -12.67 27.81 -0.70
C LYS A 75 -11.49 28.65 -0.22
N LYS A 76 -11.79 29.71 0.56
CA LYS A 76 -10.80 30.63 1.14
C LYS A 76 -9.91 29.95 2.18
N PHE A 77 -10.48 29.05 2.97
CA PHE A 77 -9.77 28.28 3.98
C PHE A 77 -9.59 26.84 3.50
N LYS A 78 -8.32 26.44 3.34
CA LYS A 78 -7.90 25.08 3.01
C LYS A 78 -7.01 24.58 4.14
N ALA A 79 -6.97 23.27 4.35
CA ALA A 79 -6.00 22.69 5.27
C ALA A 79 -4.58 22.90 4.72
N LEU A 80 -3.60 23.05 5.62
CA LEU A 80 -2.20 23.32 5.24
C LEU A 80 -1.60 22.19 4.38
N ASP A 81 -2.04 20.95 4.59
CA ASP A 81 -1.54 19.74 3.91
C ASP A 81 -2.16 19.47 2.52
N LEU A 82 -3.02 20.37 2.03
CA LEU A 82 -3.94 20.13 0.91
C LEU A 82 -3.55 20.83 -0.40
#